data_AF-A0A3R7A3L9-F1
#
_entry.id   AF-A0A3R7A3L9-F1
#
_cell.length_a   1.000
_cell.length_b   1.000
_cell.length_c   1.000
_cell.angle_alpha   90.00
_cell.angle_beta   90.00
_cell.angle_gamma   90.00
#
_symmetry.space_group_name_H-M   'P 1'
#
loop_
_entity.id
_entity.type
_entity.pdbx_description
1 polymer ?
#
loop_
_entity_poly.entity_id
_entity_poly.type
_entity_poly.pdbx_seq_one_letter_code
_entity_poly.pdbx_strand_id
1 'polypeptide(L)'
;MVLYHPKNTSRCETTMETKPAPAAPSGGMETAVSTVPKIRDIGTIALEALGKIDTVLAFELSVMNDHMKSMEGENALIKAENDMLKAKLVQQKEDEADIYYYLHKKLDANYEVIAQLESDIQTVKLERDAMDKAFHIKQDETQDAFAKEKKELTERIESAEDTLHALEVFRERKIVLEDTIAAMESTLAAEKDNHKKNLLARTEDQLDTTTKRTMMENDQMISELQYQSKETEKLLVKYKALETEVVHLRLQLKDTEVEMAKRTHFYQKLIKKLNERVQSDHVAARTHAALAQGQERTKTDVNKANEDMIALLQTKSNGLETQLRTLCAELADARTHVDEARAEKHAMLAQQDDTLRFLSVAIHDITHQLALSGHGHAAPSSLHAWQAGDVIPAKLDDLAPSDVKKVLQMLFGKLHAYQAAIV
;
A
#
# COMPACT_ATOMS: atom_id res chain seq x y z
N MET A 1 28.17 21.25 68.90
CA MET A 1 27.55 20.51 70.02
C MET A 1 28.47 19.32 70.32
N VAL A 2 28.98 19.26 71.56
CA VAL A 2 29.82 18.20 72.16
C VAL A 2 31.25 18.04 71.58
N LEU A 3 32.36 17.99 72.31
CA LEU A 3 32.89 18.54 73.58
C LEU A 3 34.16 17.69 73.89
N TYR A 4 35.09 18.25 74.68
CA TYR A 4 36.20 17.60 75.42
C TYR A 4 37.40 17.06 74.60
N HIS A 5 38.68 17.28 74.95
CA HIS A 5 39.37 18.17 75.89
C HIS A 5 40.89 18.07 75.58
N PRO A 6 41.69 19.12 75.86
CA PRO A 6 43.14 19.14 75.70
C PRO A 6 43.86 18.74 77.00
N LYS A 7 45.13 18.31 76.91
CA LYS A 7 46.03 18.23 78.08
C LYS A 7 47.11 19.29 77.99
N ASN A 8 47.11 20.10 79.02
CA ASN A 8 48.04 21.15 79.39
C ASN A 8 48.74 20.69 80.67
N THR A 9 50.05 20.88 80.79
CA THR A 9 50.81 21.03 82.05
C THR A 9 52.17 21.61 81.64
N SER A 10 52.36 22.93 81.77
CA SER A 10 52.96 23.62 82.94
C SER A 10 54.47 23.36 83.03
N ARG A 11 55.37 24.35 83.17
CA ARG A 11 55.29 25.53 84.04
C ARG A 11 56.40 26.56 83.69
N CYS A 12 56.05 27.84 83.83
CA CYS A 12 56.91 29.05 83.90
C CYS A 12 57.97 28.96 85.03
N GLU A 13 59.02 29.78 85.19
CA GLU A 13 59.34 31.20 84.94
C GLU A 13 60.87 31.35 85.19
N THR A 14 61.65 32.01 84.32
CA THR A 14 62.21 33.38 84.44
C THR A 14 63.00 33.70 85.73
N THR A 15 64.32 33.97 85.64
CA THR A 15 64.98 35.27 85.94
C THR A 15 66.52 35.16 85.99
N MET A 16 67.17 36.29 85.70
CA MET A 16 68.61 36.50 85.54
C MET A 16 69.39 36.73 86.85
N GLU A 17 70.72 36.61 86.71
CA GLU A 17 71.78 37.46 87.30
C GLU A 17 72.36 37.22 88.73
N THR A 18 73.69 36.98 88.72
CA THR A 18 74.79 37.45 89.59
C THR A 18 74.79 37.34 91.13
N LYS A 19 75.90 36.74 91.63
CA LYS A 19 76.63 36.85 92.94
C LYS A 19 76.57 38.28 93.58
N PRO A 20 76.87 38.53 94.89
CA PRO A 20 77.76 37.77 95.80
C PRO A 20 77.37 37.69 97.31
N ALA A 21 78.21 36.99 98.10
CA ALA A 21 78.19 36.89 99.58
C ALA A 21 78.91 38.08 100.25
N PRO A 22 78.62 38.43 101.54
CA PRO A 22 79.51 37.98 102.64
C PRO A 22 78.93 37.92 104.10
N ALA A 23 79.74 37.29 104.98
CA ALA A 23 80.10 37.64 106.39
C ALA A 23 79.35 37.12 107.65
N ALA A 24 80.22 36.71 108.61
CA ALA A 24 80.14 36.64 110.09
C ALA A 24 79.63 35.31 110.73
N PRO A 25 80.18 34.86 111.90
CA PRO A 25 80.20 35.63 113.15
C PRO A 25 81.47 35.56 114.04
N SER A 26 81.35 36.34 115.12
CA SER A 26 82.25 36.88 116.15
C SER A 26 82.48 36.04 117.42
N GLY A 27 83.46 36.46 118.24
CA GLY A 27 83.43 36.39 119.72
C GLY A 27 84.84 36.21 120.35
N GLY A 28 85.46 37.25 120.94
CA GLY A 28 85.48 37.56 122.39
C GLY A 28 86.85 37.13 122.98
N MET A 29 87.50 37.71 124.00
CA MET A 29 87.23 38.73 125.00
C MET A 29 88.59 39.10 125.66
N GLU A 30 88.67 40.27 126.29
CA GLU A 30 89.85 40.93 126.88
C GLU A 30 90.52 40.19 128.06
N THR A 31 91.77 40.55 128.39
CA THR A 31 92.12 41.22 129.69
C THR A 31 93.61 41.59 129.78
N ALA A 32 93.86 42.74 130.41
CA ALA A 32 95.15 43.39 130.64
C ALA A 32 95.81 42.95 131.96
N VAL A 33 97.14 43.03 132.05
CA VAL A 33 97.86 43.25 133.33
C VAL A 33 99.03 44.22 133.12
N SER A 34 99.13 45.14 134.08
CA SER A 34 100.00 46.31 134.21
C SER A 34 101.26 45.99 135.03
N THR A 35 102.38 46.71 134.79
CA THR A 35 103.17 47.55 135.75
C THR A 35 104.67 47.64 135.37
N VAL A 36 105.18 48.80 134.93
CA VAL A 36 105.92 49.90 135.65
C VAL A 36 107.46 49.86 135.37
N PRO A 37 108.13 51.01 135.20
CA PRO A 37 109.36 51.15 134.38
C PRO A 37 110.64 51.50 135.18
N LYS A 38 111.82 51.48 134.51
CA LYS A 38 113.05 52.20 134.92
C LYS A 38 113.97 52.58 133.73
N ILE A 39 113.82 53.83 133.28
CA ILE A 39 114.80 54.88 132.86
C ILE A 39 116.08 54.54 132.03
N ARG A 40 116.13 55.17 130.83
CA ARG A 40 117.24 55.68 129.94
C ARG A 40 118.12 54.65 129.21
N ASP A 41 118.41 54.82 127.91
CA ASP A 41 119.01 55.99 127.24
C ASP A 41 118.44 56.28 125.81
N ILE A 42 118.36 57.56 125.40
CA ILE A 42 117.50 58.08 124.31
C ILE A 42 118.08 57.92 122.90
N GLY A 43 119.38 57.66 122.75
CA GLY A 43 120.03 57.52 121.43
C GLY A 43 119.67 56.25 120.65
N THR A 44 119.30 55.18 121.33
CA THR A 44 119.15 53.83 120.74
C THR A 44 117.73 53.58 120.19
N ILE A 45 116.72 54.24 120.74
CA ILE A 45 115.31 54.07 120.36
C ILE A 45 115.02 54.72 119.00
N ALA A 46 115.71 55.82 118.65
CA ALA A 46 115.51 56.52 117.38
C ALA A 46 116.04 55.71 116.17
N LEU A 47 117.14 54.96 116.34
CA LEU A 47 117.75 54.14 115.29
C LEU A 47 116.97 52.83 115.05
N GLU A 48 116.40 52.23 116.10
CA GLU A 48 115.58 51.02 115.99
C GLU A 48 114.16 51.31 115.45
N ALA A 49 113.63 52.52 115.70
CA ALA A 49 112.37 52.98 115.13
C ALA A 49 112.48 53.32 113.63
N LEU A 50 113.60 53.89 113.17
CA LEU A 50 113.82 54.17 111.74
C LEU A 50 113.92 52.88 110.92
N GLY A 51 114.62 51.85 111.42
CA GLY A 51 114.72 50.55 110.73
C GLY A 51 113.40 49.76 110.67
N LYS A 52 112.50 49.94 111.65
CA LYS A 52 111.14 49.34 111.64
C LYS A 52 110.19 50.06 110.68
N ILE A 53 110.35 51.36 110.48
CA ILE A 53 109.56 52.12 109.50
C ILE A 53 109.91 51.67 108.07
N ASP A 54 111.19 51.44 107.77
CA ASP A 54 111.63 50.94 106.46
C ASP A 54 111.13 49.51 106.17
N THR A 55 111.09 48.62 107.18
CA THR A 55 110.56 47.26 106.98
C THR A 55 109.05 47.20 106.89
N VAL A 56 108.32 48.07 107.61
CA VAL A 56 106.85 48.21 107.48
C VAL A 56 106.49 48.78 106.11
N LEU A 57 107.19 49.81 105.64
CA LEU A 57 106.98 50.38 104.31
C LEU A 57 107.31 49.36 103.20
N ALA A 58 108.40 48.59 103.34
CA ALA A 58 108.73 47.52 102.39
C ALA A 58 107.68 46.39 102.39
N PHE A 59 107.12 46.03 103.55
CA PHE A 59 106.03 45.07 103.64
C PHE A 59 104.74 45.59 103.01
N GLU A 60 104.34 46.84 103.29
CA GLU A 60 103.18 47.48 102.67
C GLU A 60 103.34 47.60 101.14
N LEU A 61 104.53 47.97 100.66
CA LEU A 61 104.86 47.97 99.22
C LEU A 61 104.85 46.56 98.62
N SER A 62 105.30 45.53 99.35
CA SER A 62 105.20 44.13 98.90
C SER A 62 103.74 43.67 98.81
N VAL A 63 102.92 43.96 99.84
CA VAL A 63 101.49 43.63 99.85
C VAL A 63 100.76 44.40 98.75
N MET A 64 101.07 45.68 98.55
CA MET A 64 100.51 46.48 97.47
C MET A 64 100.95 45.97 96.10
N ASN A 65 102.20 45.54 95.94
CA ASN A 65 102.72 44.95 94.70
C ASN A 65 102.11 43.57 94.42
N ASP A 66 101.92 42.74 95.45
CA ASP A 66 101.25 41.45 95.33
C ASP A 66 99.75 41.62 95.02
N HIS A 67 99.10 42.62 95.62
CA HIS A 67 97.74 43.01 95.28
C HIS A 67 97.66 43.58 93.85
N MET A 68 98.62 44.41 93.44
CA MET A 68 98.72 44.94 92.08
C MET A 68 98.90 43.81 91.07
N LYS A 69 99.78 42.83 91.35
CA LYS A 69 99.93 41.63 90.52
C LYS A 69 98.67 40.76 90.48
N SER A 70 97.96 40.62 91.60
CA SER A 70 96.67 39.92 91.64
C SER A 70 95.64 40.63 90.76
N MET A 71 95.54 41.95 90.89
CA MET A 71 94.65 42.81 90.08
C MET A 71 95.03 42.80 88.59
N GLU A 72 96.32 42.77 88.26
CA GLU A 72 96.81 42.63 86.89
C GLU A 72 96.47 41.25 86.31
N GLY A 73 96.60 40.18 87.12
CA GLY A 73 96.19 38.83 86.75
C GLY A 73 94.69 38.71 86.52
N GLU A 74 93.87 39.28 87.40
CA GLU A 74 92.42 39.35 87.24
C GLU A 74 92.02 40.16 86.00
N ASN A 75 92.64 41.32 85.76
CA ASN A 75 92.41 42.11 84.55
C ASN A 75 92.80 41.34 83.28
N ALA A 76 93.88 40.57 83.30
CA ALA A 76 94.29 39.73 82.18
C ALA A 76 93.28 38.60 81.92
N LEU A 77 92.74 37.97 82.98
CA LEU A 77 91.69 36.95 82.87
C LEU A 77 90.38 37.53 82.34
N ILE A 78 89.94 38.68 82.88
CA ILE A 78 88.73 39.38 82.41
C ILE A 78 88.90 39.79 80.95
N LYS A 79 90.08 40.25 80.55
CA LYS A 79 90.37 40.61 79.15
C LYS A 79 90.31 39.39 78.24
N ALA A 80 90.91 38.27 78.64
CA ALA A 80 90.85 37.02 77.90
C ALA A 80 89.40 36.50 77.78
N GLU A 81 88.61 36.59 78.85
CA GLU A 81 87.18 36.25 78.82
C GLU A 81 86.39 37.19 77.92
N ASN A 82 86.67 38.49 77.95
CA ASN A 82 86.03 39.49 77.08
C ASN A 82 86.36 39.22 75.60
N ASP A 83 87.61 38.89 75.28
CA ASP A 83 88.04 38.55 73.92
C ASP A 83 87.41 37.22 73.47
N MET A 84 87.28 36.22 74.35
CA MET A 84 86.55 34.99 74.07
C MET A 84 85.05 35.24 73.82
N LEU A 85 84.41 36.08 74.64
CA LEU A 85 82.99 36.43 74.47
C LEU A 85 82.76 37.21 73.17
N LYS A 86 83.68 38.11 72.79
CA LYS A 86 83.64 38.80 71.50
C LYS A 86 83.78 37.82 70.34
N ALA A 87 84.71 36.87 70.41
CA ALA A 87 84.87 35.83 69.39
C ALA A 87 83.61 34.98 69.26
N LYS A 88 83.00 34.56 70.38
CA LYS A 88 81.72 33.83 70.39
C LYS A 88 80.58 34.66 69.81
N LEU A 89 80.50 35.95 70.12
CA LEU A 89 79.48 36.84 69.57
C LEU A 89 79.63 37.00 68.05
N VAL A 90 80.86 37.09 67.55
CA VAL A 90 81.13 37.13 66.10
C VAL A 90 80.72 35.82 65.44
N GLN A 91 81.16 34.67 65.98
CA GLN A 91 80.76 33.37 65.47
C GLN A 91 79.24 33.19 65.45
N GLN A 92 78.54 33.57 66.54
CA GLN A 92 77.08 33.49 66.59
C GLN A 92 76.40 34.36 65.53
N LYS A 93 76.96 35.54 65.23
CA LYS A 93 76.42 36.42 64.17
C LYS A 93 76.66 35.83 62.78
N GLU A 94 77.80 35.19 62.55
CA GLU A 94 78.10 34.51 61.29
C GLU A 94 77.19 33.29 61.11
N ASP A 95 77.06 32.44 62.13
CA ASP A 95 76.15 31.29 62.12
C ASP A 95 74.68 31.73 61.92
N GLU A 96 74.26 32.81 62.58
CA GLU A 96 72.93 33.40 62.41
C GLU A 96 72.71 33.88 60.96
N ALA A 97 73.69 34.56 60.36
CA ALA A 97 73.63 35.01 58.97
C ALA A 97 73.54 33.83 57.99
N ASP A 98 74.31 32.77 58.21
CA ASP A 98 74.26 31.55 57.39
C ASP A 98 72.91 30.82 57.51
N ILE A 99 72.35 30.75 58.72
CA ILE A 99 71.02 30.20 58.96
C ILE A 99 69.96 31.02 58.21
N TYR A 100 69.99 32.36 58.32
CA TYR A 100 69.05 33.21 57.58
C TYR A 100 69.18 33.03 56.07
N TYR A 101 70.40 33.04 55.54
CA TYR A 101 70.62 32.85 54.10
C TYR A 101 70.12 31.48 53.62
N TYR A 102 70.41 30.40 54.36
CA TYR A 102 69.92 29.07 54.04
C TYR A 102 68.39 28.99 54.09
N LEU A 103 67.76 29.52 55.13
CA LEU A 103 66.30 29.52 55.27
C LEU A 103 65.65 30.30 54.12
N HIS A 104 66.14 31.50 53.79
CA HIS A 104 65.61 32.28 52.67
C HIS A 104 65.75 31.54 51.35
N LYS A 105 66.94 31.00 51.05
CA LYS A 105 67.16 30.20 49.83
C LYS A 105 66.23 28.99 49.76
N LYS A 106 65.95 28.33 50.89
CA LYS A 106 65.01 27.20 50.95
C LYS A 106 63.56 27.64 50.82
N LEU A 107 63.18 28.78 51.39
CA LEU A 107 61.85 29.36 51.22
C LEU A 107 61.60 29.74 49.76
N ASP A 108 62.55 30.40 49.11
CA ASP A 108 62.45 30.79 47.70
C ASP A 108 62.29 29.55 46.80
N ALA A 109 63.12 28.53 47.00
CA ALA A 109 62.98 27.26 46.28
C ALA A 109 61.63 26.58 46.52
N ASN A 110 61.12 26.61 47.75
CA ASN A 110 59.79 26.06 48.06
C ASN A 110 58.67 26.88 47.40
N TYR A 111 58.78 28.21 47.35
CA TYR A 111 57.81 29.07 46.68
C TYR A 111 57.80 28.83 45.17
N GLU A 112 58.96 28.63 44.54
CA GLU A 112 59.05 28.26 43.12
C GLU A 112 58.36 26.91 42.86
N VAL A 113 58.59 25.91 43.72
CA VAL A 113 57.93 24.60 43.61
C VAL A 113 56.41 24.72 43.81
N ILE A 114 55.95 25.51 44.78
CA ILE A 114 54.52 25.75 45.01
C ILE A 114 53.89 26.42 43.78
N ALA A 115 54.53 27.46 43.24
CA ALA A 115 54.03 28.14 42.05
C ALA A 115 53.93 27.20 40.84
N GLN A 116 54.93 26.34 40.64
CA GLN A 116 54.88 25.33 39.58
C GLN A 116 53.75 24.33 39.79
N LEU A 117 53.61 23.77 41.00
CA LEU A 117 52.53 22.82 41.31
C LEU A 117 51.14 23.46 41.17
N GLU A 118 50.98 24.72 41.56
CA GLU A 118 49.73 25.46 41.37
C GLU A 118 49.40 25.67 39.89
N SER A 119 50.41 25.99 39.06
CA SER A 119 50.27 26.09 37.61
C SER A 119 49.89 24.74 36.97
N ASP A 120 50.53 23.65 37.40
CA ASP A 120 50.24 22.30 36.91
C ASP A 120 48.81 21.88 37.30
N ILE A 121 48.40 22.15 38.54
CA ILE A 121 47.02 21.91 39.02
C ILE A 121 46.00 22.67 38.17
N GLN A 122 46.27 23.93 37.82
CA GLN A 122 45.38 24.71 36.96
C GLN A 122 45.29 24.13 35.55
N THR A 123 46.43 23.74 34.98
CA THR A 123 46.49 23.14 33.64
C THR A 123 45.71 21.84 33.58
N VAL A 124 45.94 20.92 34.53
CA VAL A 124 45.22 19.64 34.61
C VAL A 124 43.72 19.85 34.83
N LYS A 125 43.31 20.85 35.63
CA LYS A 125 41.88 21.18 35.81
C LYS A 125 41.24 21.64 34.51
N LEU A 126 41.91 22.50 33.75
CA LEU A 126 41.40 22.98 32.46
C LEU A 126 41.32 21.84 31.44
N GLU A 127 42.33 20.98 31.38
CA GLU A 127 42.34 19.80 30.51
C GLU A 127 41.23 18.82 30.86
N ARG A 128 41.01 18.54 32.16
CA ARG A 128 39.91 17.70 32.63
C ARG A 128 38.57 18.30 32.23
N ASP A 129 38.34 19.58 32.51
CA ASP A 129 37.07 20.24 32.19
C ASP A 129 36.81 20.28 30.67
N ALA A 130 37.87 20.41 29.86
CA ALA A 130 37.77 20.31 28.40
C ALA A 130 37.46 18.88 27.94
N MET A 131 38.11 17.88 28.55
CA MET A 131 37.87 16.46 28.26
C MET A 131 36.44 16.05 28.65
N ASP A 132 35.95 16.46 29.82
CA ASP A 132 34.58 16.18 30.27
C ASP A 132 33.55 16.79 29.32
N LYS A 133 33.75 18.04 28.89
CA LYS A 133 32.90 18.69 27.87
C LYS A 133 32.95 17.94 26.54
N ALA A 134 34.13 17.56 26.07
CA ALA A 134 34.28 16.82 24.82
C ALA A 134 33.66 15.42 24.89
N PHE A 135 33.74 14.76 26.05
CA PHE A 135 33.10 13.48 26.29
C PHE A 135 31.58 13.60 26.26
N HIS A 136 31.00 14.59 26.97
CA HIS A 136 29.56 14.85 26.92
C HIS A 136 29.06 15.18 25.51
N ILE A 137 29.77 16.02 24.77
CA ILE A 137 29.41 16.34 23.38
C ILE A 137 29.40 15.06 22.51
N LYS A 138 30.45 14.24 22.60
CA LYS A 138 30.49 12.96 21.84
C LYS A 138 29.40 11.99 22.29
N GLN A 139 29.09 11.96 23.58
CA GLN A 139 28.01 11.13 24.11
C GLN A 139 26.66 11.58 23.55
N ASP A 140 26.39 12.88 23.53
CA ASP A 140 25.15 13.45 22.97
C ASP A 140 25.08 13.21 21.45
N GLU A 141 26.17 13.44 20.71
CA GLU A 141 26.23 13.18 19.26
C GLU A 141 25.96 11.70 18.92
N THR A 142 26.56 10.78 19.68
CA THR A 142 26.31 9.34 19.48
C THR A 142 24.89 8.95 19.85
N GLN A 143 24.35 9.50 20.95
CA GLN A 143 22.98 9.26 21.38
C GLN A 143 21.96 9.78 20.35
N ASP A 144 22.19 10.97 19.79
CA ASP A 144 21.36 11.56 18.74
C ASP A 144 21.44 10.76 17.44
N ALA A 145 22.64 10.29 17.06
CA ALA A 145 22.81 9.41 15.90
C ALA A 145 22.03 8.10 16.07
N PHE A 146 22.13 7.44 17.23
CA PHE A 146 21.37 6.23 17.53
C PHE A 146 19.86 6.50 17.57
N ALA A 147 19.42 7.63 18.11
CA ALA A 147 18.01 8.01 18.14
C ALA A 147 17.46 8.21 16.71
N LYS A 148 18.25 8.84 15.84
CA LYS A 148 17.91 9.04 14.43
C LYS A 148 17.84 7.71 13.67
N GLU A 149 18.83 6.84 13.83
CA GLU A 149 18.85 5.52 13.18
C GLU A 149 17.69 4.66 13.66
N LYS A 150 17.42 4.64 14.98
CA LYS A 150 16.26 3.94 15.55
C LYS A 150 14.95 4.44 14.94
N LYS A 151 14.79 5.76 14.78
CA LYS A 151 13.60 6.35 14.17
C LYS A 151 13.47 5.94 12.70
N GLU A 152 14.54 6.03 11.91
CA GLU A 152 14.54 5.62 10.49
C GLU A 152 14.20 4.13 10.32
N LEU A 153 14.79 3.26 11.15
CA LEU A 153 14.47 1.83 11.14
C LEU A 153 13.02 1.56 11.56
N THR A 154 12.49 2.31 12.53
CA THR A 154 11.09 2.18 12.96
C THR A 154 10.14 2.57 11.84
N GLU A 155 10.36 3.72 11.19
CA GLU A 155 9.56 4.17 10.03
C GLU A 155 9.62 3.17 8.87
N ARG A 156 10.79 2.55 8.63
CA ARG A 156 10.96 1.52 7.60
C ARG A 156 10.22 0.23 7.95
N ILE A 157 10.19 -0.16 9.22
CA ILE A 157 9.42 -1.32 9.69
C ILE A 157 7.93 -1.05 9.53
N GLU A 158 7.44 0.10 9.97
CA GLU A 158 6.02 0.49 9.83
C GLU A 158 5.59 0.49 8.35
N SER A 159 6.40 1.08 7.46
CA SER A 159 6.13 1.05 6.03
C SER A 159 6.12 -0.36 5.45
N ALA A 160 7.03 -1.24 5.89
CA ALA A 160 7.06 -2.63 5.44
C ALA A 160 5.82 -3.40 5.93
N GLU A 161 5.40 -3.19 7.18
CA GLU A 161 4.19 -3.77 7.77
C GLU A 161 2.93 -3.33 7.01
N ASP A 162 2.81 -2.04 6.66
CA ASP A 162 1.70 -1.52 5.86
C ASP A 162 1.62 -2.18 4.47
N THR A 163 2.78 -2.33 3.79
CA THR A 163 2.81 -3.00 2.48
C THR A 163 2.46 -4.48 2.57
N LEU A 164 2.89 -5.16 3.64
CA LEU A 164 2.58 -6.55 3.89
C LEU A 164 1.08 -6.73 4.15
N HIS A 165 0.49 -5.86 4.97
CA HIS A 165 -0.94 -5.87 5.23
C HIS A 165 -1.76 -5.62 3.95
N ALA A 166 -1.35 -4.66 3.12
CA ALA A 166 -1.98 -4.41 1.83
C ALA A 166 -1.92 -5.65 0.89
N LEU A 167 -0.79 -6.37 0.88
CA LEU A 167 -0.63 -7.61 0.11
C LEU A 167 -1.48 -8.75 0.65
N GLU A 168 -1.65 -8.88 1.97
CA GLU A 168 -2.53 -9.87 2.58
C GLU A 168 -3.99 -9.63 2.18
N VAL A 169 -4.48 -8.39 2.31
CA VAL A 169 -5.83 -8.00 1.88
C VAL A 169 -6.03 -8.24 0.38
N PHE A 170 -5.02 -7.92 -0.45
CA PHE A 170 -5.07 -8.20 -1.88
C PHE A 170 -5.15 -9.71 -2.16
N ARG A 171 -4.37 -10.52 -1.45
CA ARG A 171 -4.38 -11.98 -1.57
C ARG A 171 -5.75 -12.56 -1.21
N GLU A 172 -6.36 -12.11 -0.11
CA GLU A 172 -7.70 -12.54 0.29
C GLU A 172 -8.74 -12.20 -0.78
N ARG A 173 -8.73 -10.95 -1.27
CA ARG A 173 -9.63 -10.53 -2.36
C ARG A 173 -9.42 -11.34 -3.63
N LYS A 174 -8.17 -11.65 -3.96
CA LYS A 174 -7.83 -12.48 -5.12
C LYS A 174 -8.40 -13.89 -5.00
N ILE A 175 -8.26 -14.54 -3.84
CA ILE A 175 -8.83 -15.88 -3.60
C ILE A 175 -10.35 -15.85 -3.78
N VAL A 176 -11.03 -14.87 -3.17
CA VAL A 176 -12.49 -14.73 -3.32
C VAL A 176 -12.88 -14.54 -4.78
N LEU A 177 -12.16 -13.72 -5.53
CA LEU A 177 -12.42 -13.52 -6.96
C LEU A 177 -12.19 -14.81 -7.76
N GLU A 178 -11.09 -15.52 -7.54
CA GLU A 178 -10.81 -16.81 -8.19
C GLU A 178 -11.89 -17.85 -7.89
N ASP A 179 -12.35 -17.95 -6.65
CA ASP A 179 -13.45 -18.83 -6.25
C ASP A 179 -14.77 -18.47 -6.94
N THR A 180 -15.10 -17.16 -7.04
CA THR A 180 -16.31 -16.72 -7.75
C THR A 180 -16.24 -17.00 -9.25
N ILE A 181 -15.07 -16.84 -9.88
CA ILE A 181 -14.87 -17.16 -11.30
C ILE A 181 -15.03 -18.66 -11.51
N ALA A 182 -14.41 -19.50 -10.68
CA ALA A 182 -14.54 -20.95 -10.77
C ALA A 182 -15.99 -21.41 -10.57
N ALA A 183 -16.73 -20.80 -9.65
CA ALA A 183 -18.15 -21.07 -9.46
C ALA A 183 -18.98 -20.68 -10.69
N MET A 184 -18.75 -19.49 -11.27
CA MET A 184 -19.43 -19.05 -12.49
C MET A 184 -19.12 -19.97 -13.68
N GLU A 185 -17.87 -20.36 -13.88
CA GLU A 185 -17.47 -21.30 -14.93
C GLU A 185 -18.16 -22.66 -14.77
N SER A 186 -18.24 -23.18 -13.54
CA SER A 186 -18.95 -24.43 -13.24
C SER A 186 -20.45 -24.33 -13.55
N THR A 187 -21.09 -23.21 -13.16
CA THR A 187 -22.52 -22.99 -13.45
C THR A 187 -22.78 -22.88 -14.95
N LEU A 188 -21.95 -22.15 -15.69
CA LEU A 188 -22.07 -21.99 -17.14
C LEU A 188 -21.86 -23.30 -17.88
N ALA A 189 -20.90 -24.12 -17.43
CA ALA A 189 -20.69 -25.47 -17.97
C ALA A 189 -21.92 -26.36 -17.75
N ALA A 190 -22.49 -26.34 -16.54
CA ALA A 190 -23.71 -27.09 -16.22
C ALA A 190 -24.92 -26.62 -17.04
N GLU A 191 -25.10 -25.31 -17.22
CA GLU A 191 -26.17 -24.76 -18.06
C GLU A 191 -26.00 -25.15 -19.53
N LYS A 192 -24.78 -25.09 -20.07
CA LYS A 192 -24.48 -25.52 -21.44
C LYS A 192 -24.80 -26.99 -21.64
N ASP A 193 -24.43 -27.85 -20.69
CA ASP A 193 -24.73 -29.28 -20.75
C ASP A 193 -26.23 -29.56 -20.65
N ASN A 194 -26.95 -28.85 -19.77
CA ASN A 194 -28.40 -28.94 -19.67
C ASN A 194 -29.09 -28.46 -20.94
N HIS A 195 -28.64 -27.35 -21.52
CA HIS A 195 -29.18 -26.84 -22.77
C HIS A 195 -28.94 -27.82 -23.92
N LYS A 196 -27.74 -28.41 -24.01
CA LYS A 196 -27.43 -29.46 -24.99
C LYS A 196 -28.32 -30.68 -24.82
N LYS A 197 -28.52 -31.17 -23.59
CA LYS A 197 -29.44 -32.30 -23.30
C LYS A 197 -30.87 -31.97 -23.71
N ASN A 198 -31.36 -30.78 -23.38
CA ASN A 198 -32.71 -30.34 -23.76
C ASN A 198 -32.88 -30.24 -25.28
N LEU A 199 -31.86 -29.74 -25.98
CA LEU A 199 -31.89 -29.67 -27.45
C LEU A 199 -31.94 -31.07 -28.06
N LEU A 200 -31.10 -31.99 -27.56
CA LEU A 200 -31.10 -33.39 -28.02
C LEU A 200 -32.44 -34.07 -27.76
N ALA A 201 -32.99 -33.95 -26.55
CA ALA A 201 -34.30 -34.50 -26.22
C ALA A 201 -35.40 -33.94 -27.15
N ARG A 202 -35.41 -32.62 -27.38
CA ARG A 202 -36.38 -32.00 -28.30
C ARG A 202 -36.22 -32.48 -29.75
N THR A 203 -35.00 -32.69 -30.22
CA THR A 203 -34.77 -33.24 -31.56
C THR A 203 -35.21 -34.70 -31.65
N GLU A 204 -34.99 -35.49 -30.61
CA GLU A 204 -35.44 -36.88 -30.54
C GLU A 204 -36.97 -36.96 -30.55
N ASP A 205 -37.66 -36.15 -29.73
CA ASP A 205 -39.12 -36.06 -29.72
C ASP A 205 -39.70 -35.64 -31.07
N GLN A 206 -39.05 -34.69 -31.76
CA GLN A 206 -39.45 -34.26 -33.10
C GLN A 206 -39.28 -35.36 -34.15
N LEU A 207 -38.16 -36.09 -34.10
CA LEU A 207 -37.90 -37.21 -34.99
C LEU A 207 -38.91 -38.35 -34.74
N ASP A 208 -39.16 -38.70 -33.49
CA ASP A 208 -40.15 -39.73 -33.11
C ASP A 208 -41.57 -39.33 -33.54
N THR A 209 -41.98 -38.09 -33.29
CA THR A 209 -43.29 -37.56 -33.71
C THR A 209 -43.43 -37.58 -35.24
N THR A 210 -42.40 -37.15 -35.97
CA THR A 210 -42.40 -37.15 -37.43
C THR A 210 -42.45 -38.57 -37.96
N THR A 211 -41.67 -39.48 -37.40
CA THR A 211 -41.65 -40.90 -37.78
C THR A 211 -43.02 -41.54 -37.57
N LYS A 212 -43.66 -41.31 -36.41
CA LYS A 212 -45.02 -41.78 -36.12
C LYS A 212 -46.04 -41.22 -37.12
N ARG A 213 -45.96 -39.93 -37.43
CA ARG A 213 -46.85 -39.30 -38.44
C ARG A 213 -46.67 -39.94 -39.81
N THR A 214 -45.44 -40.09 -40.29
CA THR A 214 -45.17 -40.71 -41.59
C THR A 214 -45.64 -42.16 -41.65
N MET A 215 -45.50 -42.92 -40.57
CA MET A 215 -46.07 -44.27 -40.48
C MET A 215 -47.60 -44.26 -40.61
N MET A 216 -48.28 -43.37 -39.88
CA MET A 216 -49.75 -43.24 -39.97
C MET A 216 -50.22 -42.83 -41.37
N GLU A 217 -49.53 -41.89 -42.02
CA GLU A 217 -49.82 -41.47 -43.40
C GLU A 217 -49.64 -42.63 -44.40
N ASN A 218 -48.59 -43.44 -44.23
CA ASN A 218 -48.38 -44.64 -45.03
C ASN A 218 -49.49 -45.68 -44.80
N ASP A 219 -49.89 -45.94 -43.57
CA ASP A 219 -50.98 -46.86 -43.25
C ASP A 219 -52.33 -46.39 -43.83
N GLN A 220 -52.57 -45.07 -43.80
CA GLN A 220 -53.72 -44.46 -44.46
C GLN A 220 -53.66 -44.66 -45.98
N MET A 221 -52.52 -44.39 -46.61
CA MET A 221 -52.33 -44.58 -48.04
C MET A 221 -52.48 -46.05 -48.47
N ILE A 222 -51.98 -46.99 -47.68
CA ILE A 222 -52.17 -48.44 -47.91
C ILE A 222 -53.66 -48.78 -47.88
N SER A 223 -54.40 -48.25 -46.90
CA SER A 223 -55.84 -48.47 -46.77
C SER A 223 -56.62 -47.90 -47.98
N GLU A 224 -56.26 -46.70 -48.42
CA GLU A 224 -56.81 -46.05 -49.62
C GLU A 224 -56.52 -46.87 -50.89
N LEU A 225 -55.27 -47.32 -51.07
CA LEU A 225 -54.86 -48.18 -52.19
C LEU A 225 -55.62 -49.51 -52.19
N GLN A 226 -55.77 -50.15 -51.04
CA GLN A 226 -56.56 -51.39 -50.91
C GLN A 226 -58.03 -51.15 -51.26
N TYR A 227 -58.61 -50.02 -50.83
CA TYR A 227 -59.97 -49.66 -51.17
C TYR A 227 -60.14 -49.44 -52.68
N GLN A 228 -59.26 -48.64 -53.29
CA GLN A 228 -59.26 -48.41 -54.74
C GLN A 228 -59.04 -49.70 -55.53
N SER A 229 -58.14 -50.56 -55.07
CA SER A 229 -57.91 -51.89 -55.66
C SER A 229 -59.18 -52.76 -55.63
N LYS A 230 -59.90 -52.81 -54.50
CA LYS A 230 -61.17 -53.55 -54.41
C LYS A 230 -62.24 -52.98 -55.33
N GLU A 231 -62.34 -51.66 -55.45
CA GLU A 231 -63.37 -51.03 -56.27
C GLU A 231 -63.07 -51.19 -57.77
N THR A 232 -61.81 -51.07 -58.17
CA THR A 232 -61.37 -51.38 -59.55
C THR A 232 -61.59 -52.85 -59.88
N GLU A 233 -61.34 -53.77 -58.95
CA GLU A 233 -61.61 -55.19 -59.14
C GLU A 233 -63.11 -55.46 -59.35
N LYS A 234 -64.00 -54.87 -58.52
CA LYS A 234 -65.46 -54.96 -58.73
C LYS A 234 -65.88 -54.41 -60.09
N LEU A 235 -65.33 -53.27 -60.50
CA LEU A 235 -65.62 -52.67 -61.80
C LEU A 235 -65.18 -53.59 -62.95
N LEU A 236 -64.01 -54.23 -62.80
CA LEU A 236 -63.47 -55.18 -63.78
C LEU A 236 -64.32 -56.45 -63.87
N VAL A 237 -64.86 -56.95 -62.75
CA VAL A 237 -65.84 -58.04 -62.75
C VAL A 237 -67.13 -57.64 -63.49
N LYS A 238 -67.66 -56.43 -63.24
CA LYS A 238 -68.83 -55.92 -63.98
C LYS A 238 -68.54 -55.77 -65.47
N TYR A 239 -67.37 -55.26 -65.83
CA TYR A 239 -66.93 -55.12 -67.22
C TYR A 239 -66.89 -56.48 -67.91
N LYS A 240 -66.29 -57.50 -67.29
CA LYS A 240 -66.28 -58.87 -67.82
C LYS A 240 -67.69 -59.44 -68.00
N ALA A 241 -68.61 -59.20 -67.05
CA ALA A 241 -70.00 -59.64 -67.16
C ALA A 241 -70.71 -58.98 -68.35
N LEU A 242 -70.59 -57.65 -68.49
CA LEU A 242 -71.11 -56.90 -69.63
C LEU A 242 -70.51 -57.38 -70.96
N GLU A 243 -69.20 -57.66 -70.99
CA GLU A 243 -68.53 -58.21 -72.16
C GLU A 243 -69.13 -59.56 -72.57
N THR A 244 -69.38 -60.46 -71.61
CA THR A 244 -70.05 -61.74 -71.89
C THR A 244 -71.50 -61.54 -72.38
N GLU A 245 -72.23 -60.57 -71.84
CA GLU A 245 -73.59 -60.25 -72.28
C GLU A 245 -73.61 -59.66 -73.68
N VAL A 246 -72.67 -58.76 -74.03
CA VAL A 246 -72.52 -58.22 -75.38
C VAL A 246 -72.22 -59.35 -76.37
N VAL A 247 -71.36 -60.29 -76.02
CA VAL A 247 -71.10 -61.47 -76.86
C VAL A 247 -72.38 -62.31 -77.03
N HIS A 248 -73.13 -62.55 -75.96
CA HIS A 248 -74.39 -63.28 -76.00
C HIS A 248 -75.45 -62.58 -76.86
N LEU A 249 -75.65 -61.27 -76.67
CA LEU A 249 -76.59 -60.45 -77.45
C LEU A 249 -76.19 -60.39 -78.93
N ARG A 250 -74.89 -60.31 -79.25
CA ARG A 250 -74.41 -60.41 -80.64
C ARG A 250 -74.73 -61.76 -81.27
N LEU A 251 -74.66 -62.85 -80.50
CA LEU A 251 -75.06 -64.18 -80.96
C LEU A 251 -76.58 -64.25 -81.19
N GLN A 252 -77.38 -63.80 -80.22
CA GLN A 252 -78.84 -63.72 -80.34
C GLN A 252 -79.25 -62.86 -81.55
N LEU A 253 -78.60 -61.71 -81.75
CA LEU A 253 -78.87 -60.84 -82.90
C LEU A 253 -78.65 -61.61 -84.21
N LYS A 254 -77.52 -62.34 -84.34
CA LYS A 254 -77.28 -63.20 -85.51
C LYS A 254 -78.36 -64.26 -85.69
N ASP A 255 -78.79 -64.93 -84.63
CA ASP A 255 -79.85 -65.94 -84.71
C ASP A 255 -81.19 -65.30 -85.14
N THR A 256 -81.52 -64.13 -84.58
CA THR A 256 -82.71 -63.36 -84.99
C THR A 256 -82.60 -62.82 -86.40
N GLU A 257 -81.42 -62.42 -86.88
CA GLU A 257 -81.18 -62.02 -88.27
C GLU A 257 -81.44 -63.19 -89.22
N VAL A 258 -81.00 -64.41 -88.87
CA VAL A 258 -81.29 -65.62 -89.65
C VAL A 258 -82.80 -65.92 -89.66
N GLU A 259 -83.47 -65.84 -88.51
CA GLU A 259 -84.93 -65.98 -88.40
C GLU A 259 -85.67 -64.92 -89.21
N MET A 260 -85.25 -63.65 -89.11
CA MET A 260 -85.80 -62.53 -89.85
C MET A 260 -85.52 -62.64 -91.34
N ALA A 261 -84.37 -63.18 -91.77
CA ALA A 261 -84.08 -63.48 -93.16
C ALA A 261 -84.99 -64.60 -93.68
N LYS A 262 -85.26 -65.65 -92.88
CA LYS A 262 -86.24 -66.70 -93.20
C LYS A 262 -87.67 -66.13 -93.30
N ARG A 263 -88.10 -65.32 -92.33
CA ARG A 263 -89.41 -64.62 -92.35
C ARG A 263 -89.49 -63.64 -93.51
N THR A 264 -88.45 -62.87 -93.78
CA THR A 264 -88.37 -61.93 -94.91
C THR A 264 -88.42 -62.70 -96.20
N HIS A 265 -87.73 -63.82 -96.36
CA HIS A 265 -87.84 -64.67 -97.55
C HIS A 265 -89.27 -65.21 -97.72
N PHE A 266 -89.91 -65.64 -96.64
CA PHE A 266 -91.31 -66.05 -96.65
C PHE A 266 -92.25 -64.91 -97.05
N TYR A 267 -92.11 -63.73 -96.42
CA TYR A 267 -92.88 -62.54 -96.75
C TYR A 267 -92.57 -62.03 -98.14
N GLN A 268 -91.34 -62.12 -98.65
CA GLN A 268 -90.98 -61.73 -100.00
C GLN A 268 -91.61 -62.67 -101.03
N LYS A 269 -91.75 -63.96 -100.69
CA LYS A 269 -92.53 -64.93 -101.48
C LYS A 269 -94.03 -64.62 -101.45
N LEU A 270 -94.56 -64.20 -100.29
CA LEU A 270 -95.95 -63.77 -100.13
C LEU A 270 -96.23 -62.43 -100.83
N ILE A 271 -95.32 -61.46 -100.71
CA ILE A 271 -95.33 -60.17 -101.40
C ILE A 271 -95.20 -60.42 -102.89
N LYS A 272 -94.41 -61.37 -103.39
CA LYS A 272 -94.40 -61.70 -104.82
C LYS A 272 -95.81 -62.12 -105.30
N LYS A 273 -96.50 -62.98 -104.53
CA LYS A 273 -97.90 -63.37 -104.78
C LYS A 273 -98.90 -62.22 -104.61
N LEU A 274 -98.67 -61.32 -103.66
CA LEU A 274 -99.52 -60.15 -103.42
C LEU A 274 -99.20 -59.00 -104.36
N ASN A 275 -98.00 -58.88 -104.90
CA ASN A 275 -97.58 -57.84 -105.85
C ASN A 275 -98.04 -58.22 -107.27
N GLU A 276 -98.19 -59.51 -107.57
CA GLU A 276 -99.05 -60.00 -108.65
C GLU A 276 -100.52 -59.54 -108.46
N ARG A 277 -100.98 -59.45 -107.21
CA ARG A 277 -102.33 -58.97 -106.82
C ARG A 277 -102.45 -57.44 -106.62
N VAL A 278 -101.34 -56.74 -106.44
CA VAL A 278 -101.27 -55.31 -106.19
C VAL A 278 -100.84 -54.56 -107.45
N GLN A 279 -100.21 -55.24 -108.43
CA GLN A 279 -100.20 -54.77 -109.83
C GLN A 279 -101.62 -54.65 -110.40
N SER A 280 -102.63 -55.38 -109.88
CA SER A 280 -104.03 -55.13 -110.21
C SER A 280 -104.65 -53.95 -109.43
N ASP A 281 -104.10 -53.58 -108.27
CA ASP A 281 -104.72 -52.64 -107.32
C ASP A 281 -103.93 -51.31 -107.14
N HIS A 282 -102.85 -51.08 -107.90
CA HIS A 282 -101.99 -49.88 -107.83
C HIS A 282 -102.37 -48.72 -108.78
N VAL A 283 -103.62 -48.67 -109.24
CA VAL A 283 -104.20 -47.44 -109.85
C VAL A 283 -104.74 -46.47 -108.78
N ALA A 284 -104.85 -46.87 -107.50
CA ALA A 284 -105.36 -45.99 -106.45
C ALA A 284 -104.29 -45.65 -105.39
N ALA A 285 -103.44 -44.68 -105.75
CA ALA A 285 -102.86 -43.61 -104.90
C ALA A 285 -102.53 -43.97 -103.41
N ARG A 286 -101.27 -44.13 -102.97
CA ARG A 286 -100.23 -43.08 -102.71
C ARG A 286 -100.84 -41.78 -102.13
N THR A 287 -100.44 -41.18 -101.01
CA THR A 287 -99.29 -41.25 -100.09
C THR A 287 -99.45 -40.11 -99.05
N HIS A 288 -98.60 -40.11 -98.00
CA HIS A 288 -98.15 -39.00 -97.10
C HIS A 288 -98.73 -39.00 -95.67
N ALA A 289 -97.93 -39.24 -94.59
CA ALA A 289 -96.78 -38.49 -94.01
C ALA A 289 -97.22 -37.16 -93.37
N ALA A 290 -96.78 -36.64 -92.23
CA ALA A 290 -95.86 -36.91 -91.10
C ALA A 290 -95.80 -35.56 -90.31
N LEU A 291 -95.49 -35.51 -89.00
CA LEU A 291 -94.65 -34.47 -88.34
C LEU A 291 -94.72 -34.47 -86.80
N ALA A 292 -93.60 -34.07 -86.19
CA ALA A 292 -93.28 -33.97 -84.77
C ALA A 292 -92.62 -32.61 -84.48
N GLN A 293 -92.67 -32.10 -83.23
CA GLN A 293 -91.61 -31.29 -82.57
C GLN A 293 -91.95 -30.88 -81.13
N GLY A 294 -90.90 -30.71 -80.29
CA GLY A 294 -90.93 -29.97 -79.01
C GLY A 294 -89.70 -30.17 -78.11
N GLN A 295 -88.89 -29.13 -77.87
CA GLN A 295 -87.86 -29.08 -76.80
C GLN A 295 -87.32 -27.64 -76.60
N GLU A 296 -87.77 -26.89 -75.58
CA GLU A 296 -87.34 -25.50 -75.34
C GLU A 296 -87.27 -25.07 -73.84
N ARG A 297 -87.28 -25.99 -72.87
CA ARG A 297 -87.37 -25.64 -71.44
C ARG A 297 -86.09 -25.75 -70.60
N THR A 298 -84.97 -26.23 -71.13
CA THR A 298 -83.77 -26.56 -70.32
C THR A 298 -82.68 -25.48 -70.27
N LYS A 299 -82.80 -24.38 -71.03
CA LYS A 299 -81.77 -23.33 -71.10
C LYS A 299 -81.88 -22.25 -70.03
N THR A 300 -83.06 -22.07 -69.42
CA THR A 300 -83.33 -20.95 -68.51
C THR A 300 -82.73 -21.15 -67.12
N ASP A 301 -82.67 -22.40 -66.65
CA ASP A 301 -82.29 -22.69 -65.27
C ASP A 301 -80.76 -22.66 -65.05
N VAL A 302 -79.99 -22.94 -66.10
CA VAL A 302 -78.51 -22.92 -66.06
C VAL A 302 -77.97 -21.49 -65.97
N ASN A 303 -78.66 -20.53 -66.57
CA ASN A 303 -78.20 -19.14 -66.59
C ASN A 303 -78.28 -18.47 -65.21
N LYS A 304 -79.27 -18.84 -64.39
CA LYS A 304 -79.49 -18.24 -63.07
C LYS A 304 -78.40 -18.65 -62.05
N ALA A 305 -77.96 -19.90 -62.06
CA ALA A 305 -76.93 -20.40 -61.13
C ALA A 305 -75.54 -19.77 -61.36
N ASN A 306 -75.24 -19.36 -62.60
CA ASN A 306 -73.97 -18.72 -62.94
C ASN A 306 -73.90 -17.28 -62.42
N GLU A 307 -75.01 -16.54 -62.42
CA GLU A 307 -75.06 -15.17 -61.89
C GLU A 307 -74.82 -15.12 -60.38
N ASP A 308 -75.43 -16.04 -59.63
CA ASP A 308 -75.27 -16.13 -58.17
C ASP A 308 -73.81 -16.45 -57.76
N MET A 309 -73.11 -17.29 -58.54
CA MET A 309 -71.71 -17.64 -58.29
C MET A 309 -70.76 -16.46 -58.52
N ILE A 310 -71.03 -15.66 -59.56
CA ILE A 310 -70.22 -14.46 -59.88
C ILE A 310 -70.32 -13.43 -58.75
N ALA A 311 -71.52 -13.21 -58.20
CA ALA A 311 -71.75 -12.27 -57.10
C ALA A 311 -70.99 -12.66 -55.81
N LEU A 312 -70.95 -13.96 -55.50
CA LEU A 312 -70.21 -14.48 -54.34
C LEU A 312 -68.69 -14.29 -54.49
N LEU A 313 -68.16 -14.58 -55.69
CA LEU A 313 -66.73 -14.41 -55.97
C LEU A 313 -66.30 -12.95 -55.91
N GLN A 314 -67.12 -12.02 -56.41
CA GLN A 314 -66.84 -10.58 -56.32
C GLN A 314 -66.77 -10.09 -54.87
N THR A 315 -67.69 -10.55 -54.02
CA THR A 315 -67.70 -10.18 -52.59
C THR A 315 -66.43 -10.65 -51.88
N LYS A 316 -65.99 -11.89 -52.17
CA LYS A 316 -64.77 -12.46 -51.58
C LYS A 316 -63.50 -11.76 -52.10
N SER A 317 -63.45 -11.41 -53.38
CA SER A 317 -62.34 -10.64 -53.97
C SER A 317 -62.17 -9.29 -53.28
N ASN A 318 -63.26 -8.55 -53.10
CA ASN A 318 -63.24 -7.24 -52.44
C ASN A 318 -62.82 -7.32 -50.96
N GLY A 319 -63.23 -8.39 -50.26
CA GLY A 319 -62.80 -8.66 -48.88
C GLY A 319 -61.31 -8.95 -48.74
N LEU A 320 -60.73 -9.72 -49.67
CA LEU A 320 -59.30 -10.00 -49.70
C LEU A 320 -58.48 -8.75 -50.07
N GLU A 321 -58.95 -7.94 -51.01
CA GLU A 321 -58.29 -6.68 -51.38
C GLU A 321 -58.24 -5.68 -50.21
N THR A 322 -59.32 -5.58 -49.45
CA THR A 322 -59.36 -4.69 -48.27
C THR A 322 -58.41 -5.17 -47.19
N GLN A 323 -58.37 -6.47 -46.89
CA GLN A 323 -57.39 -7.06 -45.97
C GLN A 323 -55.94 -6.81 -46.42
N LEU A 324 -55.66 -6.96 -47.72
CA LEU A 324 -54.33 -6.72 -48.27
C LEU A 324 -53.90 -5.26 -48.09
N ARG A 325 -54.81 -4.29 -48.34
CA ARG A 325 -54.51 -2.87 -48.12
C ARG A 325 -54.21 -2.56 -46.65
N THR A 326 -54.98 -3.12 -45.72
CA THR A 326 -54.77 -2.91 -44.28
C THR A 326 -53.41 -3.45 -43.84
N LEU A 327 -53.09 -4.69 -44.23
CA LEU A 327 -51.79 -5.29 -43.91
C LEU A 327 -50.61 -4.53 -44.53
N CYS A 328 -50.78 -4.01 -45.76
CA CYS A 328 -49.75 -3.17 -46.38
C CYS A 328 -49.53 -1.85 -45.63
N ALA A 329 -50.58 -1.23 -45.08
CA ALA A 329 -50.47 -0.03 -44.26
C ALA A 329 -49.78 -0.31 -42.93
N GLU A 330 -50.19 -1.36 -42.21
CA GLU A 330 -49.54 -1.79 -40.96
C GLU A 330 -48.05 -2.12 -41.15
N LEU A 331 -47.71 -2.76 -42.27
CA LEU A 331 -46.32 -3.07 -42.61
C LEU A 331 -45.52 -1.81 -42.93
N ALA A 332 -46.12 -0.80 -43.56
CA ALA A 332 -45.49 0.49 -43.80
C ALA A 332 -45.22 1.23 -42.48
N ASP A 333 -46.19 1.28 -41.56
CA ASP A 333 -46.04 1.91 -40.25
C ASP A 333 -44.96 1.21 -39.42
N ALA A 334 -44.96 -0.13 -39.40
CA ALA A 334 -43.92 -0.90 -38.72
C ALA A 334 -42.51 -0.63 -39.28
N ARG A 335 -42.38 -0.45 -40.60
CA ARG A 335 -41.09 -0.07 -41.21
C ARG A 335 -40.64 1.32 -40.77
N THR A 336 -41.56 2.30 -40.74
CA THR A 336 -41.22 3.65 -40.28
C THR A 336 -40.73 3.66 -38.83
N HIS A 337 -41.39 2.93 -37.92
CA HIS A 337 -40.94 2.81 -36.54
C HIS A 337 -39.57 2.13 -36.40
N VAL A 338 -39.27 1.13 -37.23
CA VAL A 338 -37.95 0.49 -37.23
C VAL A 338 -36.87 1.46 -37.73
N ASP A 339 -37.17 2.27 -38.74
CA ASP A 339 -36.22 3.24 -39.29
C ASP A 339 -35.98 4.41 -38.32
N GLU A 340 -37.02 4.89 -37.63
CA GLU A 340 -36.91 5.86 -36.53
C GLU A 340 -36.04 5.31 -35.39
N ALA A 341 -36.31 4.09 -34.91
CA ALA A 341 -35.51 3.47 -33.86
C ALA A 341 -34.04 3.25 -34.26
N ARG A 342 -33.79 2.95 -35.54
CA ARG A 342 -32.41 2.88 -36.09
C ARG A 342 -31.74 4.25 -36.09
N ALA A 343 -32.45 5.30 -36.50
CA ALA A 343 -31.93 6.66 -36.51
C ALA A 343 -31.57 7.12 -35.08
N GLU A 344 -32.44 6.88 -34.11
CA GLU A 344 -32.18 7.16 -32.68
C GLU A 344 -30.95 6.41 -32.15
N LYS A 345 -30.84 5.11 -32.47
CA LYS A 345 -29.66 4.32 -32.11
C LYS A 345 -28.38 4.89 -32.71
N HIS A 346 -28.40 5.30 -33.98
CA HIS A 346 -27.24 5.90 -34.63
C HIS A 346 -26.86 7.25 -34.00
N ALA A 347 -27.84 8.08 -33.64
CA ALA A 347 -27.60 9.33 -32.93
C ALA A 347 -26.97 9.09 -31.54
N MET A 348 -27.46 8.09 -30.79
CA MET A 348 -26.90 7.70 -29.49
C MET A 348 -25.43 7.24 -29.63
N LEU A 349 -25.14 6.40 -30.63
CA LEU A 349 -23.77 5.94 -30.90
C LEU A 349 -22.83 7.10 -31.26
N ALA A 350 -23.30 8.05 -32.09
CA ALA A 350 -22.52 9.24 -32.42
C ALA A 350 -22.21 10.08 -31.18
N GLN A 351 -23.19 10.25 -30.28
CA GLN A 351 -22.99 10.95 -29.01
C GLN A 351 -21.99 10.20 -28.11
N GLN A 352 -22.05 8.87 -28.05
CA GLN A 352 -21.07 8.06 -27.33
C GLN A 352 -19.66 8.24 -27.90
N ASP A 353 -19.51 8.16 -29.22
CA ASP A 353 -18.22 8.36 -29.89
C ASP A 353 -17.63 9.76 -29.61
N ASP A 354 -18.47 10.80 -29.58
CA ASP A 354 -18.05 12.15 -29.22
C ASP A 354 -17.61 12.25 -27.75
N THR A 355 -18.33 11.60 -26.82
CA THR A 355 -17.90 11.55 -25.42
C THR A 355 -16.58 10.80 -25.24
N LEU A 356 -16.39 9.67 -25.94
CA LEU A 356 -15.15 8.88 -25.89
C LEU A 356 -13.98 9.65 -26.51
N ARG A 357 -14.21 10.35 -27.63
CA ARG A 357 -13.22 11.23 -28.25
C ARG A 357 -12.84 12.37 -27.31
N PHE A 358 -13.81 13.02 -26.66
CA PHE A 358 -13.56 14.06 -25.66
C PHE A 358 -12.70 13.53 -24.50
N LEU A 359 -13.09 12.40 -23.89
CA LEU A 359 -12.34 11.81 -22.78
C LEU A 359 -10.91 11.46 -23.19
N SER A 360 -10.72 10.91 -24.40
CA SER A 360 -9.40 10.56 -24.92
C SER A 360 -8.52 11.80 -25.11
N VAL A 361 -9.06 12.88 -25.67
CA VAL A 361 -8.35 14.17 -25.83
C VAL A 361 -8.06 14.79 -24.47
N ALA A 362 -9.01 14.77 -23.54
CA ALA A 362 -8.86 15.34 -22.20
C ALA A 362 -7.77 14.60 -21.41
N ILE A 363 -7.77 13.27 -21.44
CA ILE A 363 -6.74 12.42 -20.83
C ILE A 363 -5.38 12.72 -21.45
N HIS A 364 -5.27 12.72 -22.79
CA HIS A 364 -4.01 12.99 -23.46
C HIS A 364 -3.43 14.38 -23.10
N ASP A 365 -4.27 15.42 -23.08
CA ASP A 365 -3.85 16.77 -22.72
C ASP A 365 -3.53 16.91 -21.21
N ILE A 366 -4.23 16.19 -20.32
CA ILE A 366 -3.85 16.12 -18.89
C ILE A 366 -2.48 15.44 -18.74
N THR A 367 -2.26 14.31 -19.41
CA THR A 367 -0.98 13.59 -19.39
C THR A 367 0.16 14.48 -19.91
N HIS A 368 -0.08 15.22 -20.98
CA HIS A 368 0.89 16.17 -21.53
C HIS A 368 1.18 17.34 -20.58
N GLN A 369 0.16 17.91 -19.92
CA GLN A 369 0.33 18.98 -18.94
C GLN A 369 1.07 18.53 -17.67
N LEU A 370 0.90 17.27 -17.25
CA LEU A 370 1.67 16.68 -16.17
C LEU A 370 3.14 16.47 -16.54
N ALA A 371 3.41 16.01 -17.77
CA ALA A 371 4.77 15.85 -18.29
C ALA A 371 5.52 17.21 -18.38
N LEU A 372 4.83 18.29 -18.76
CA LEU A 372 5.40 19.63 -18.83
C LEU A 372 5.59 20.29 -17.45
N SER A 373 4.71 19.98 -16.48
CA SER A 373 4.81 20.52 -15.10
C SER A 373 5.99 19.96 -14.31
N GLY A 374 6.65 18.89 -14.79
CA GLY A 374 7.84 18.27 -14.17
C GLY A 374 9.18 19.00 -14.39
N HIS A 375 9.21 20.17 -15.05
CA HIS A 375 10.46 20.89 -15.38
C HIS A 375 10.87 21.99 -14.37
N GLY A 376 10.31 22.01 -13.17
CA GLY A 376 10.66 23.00 -12.15
C GLY A 376 10.58 22.44 -10.73
N HIS A 377 11.74 22.15 -10.14
CA HIS A 377 12.02 21.62 -8.80
C HIS A 377 12.32 20.12 -8.72
N ALA A 378 13.59 19.85 -8.37
CA ALA A 378 14.18 18.64 -7.82
C ALA A 378 13.45 17.31 -8.13
N ALA A 379 14.09 16.52 -9.00
CA ALA A 379 13.70 15.16 -9.34
C ALA A 379 13.37 14.28 -8.11
N PRO A 380 12.31 13.47 -8.21
CA PRO A 380 12.33 12.07 -7.83
C PRO A 380 12.32 11.21 -9.10
N SER A 381 13.29 10.32 -9.17
CA SER A 381 13.50 9.35 -10.25
C SER A 381 12.36 8.34 -10.33
N SER A 382 11.30 8.60 -11.13
CA SER A 382 10.45 7.53 -11.71
C SER A 382 9.35 7.98 -12.69
N LEU A 383 9.32 9.23 -13.18
CA LEU A 383 8.33 9.61 -14.19
C LEU A 383 8.85 9.34 -15.60
N HIS A 384 8.50 8.16 -16.11
CA HIS A 384 8.64 7.82 -17.52
C HIS A 384 7.91 8.87 -18.37
N ALA A 385 8.62 9.51 -19.30
CA ALA A 385 8.01 10.41 -20.27
C ALA A 385 7.28 9.57 -21.32
N TRP A 386 5.96 9.40 -21.12
CA TRP A 386 5.08 8.62 -21.99
C TRP A 386 5.10 9.15 -23.42
N GLN A 387 5.53 8.30 -24.37
CA GLN A 387 5.53 8.61 -25.80
C GLN A 387 4.22 8.14 -26.46
N ALA A 388 3.91 8.72 -27.61
CA ALA A 388 2.75 8.32 -28.41
C ALA A 388 2.88 6.84 -28.84
N GLY A 389 2.12 5.96 -28.18
CA GLY A 389 2.18 4.50 -28.38
C GLY A 389 2.39 3.70 -27.10
N ASP A 390 2.75 4.33 -25.99
CA ASP A 390 2.89 3.64 -24.70
C ASP A 390 1.54 3.26 -24.10
N VAL A 391 1.44 2.03 -23.58
CA VAL A 391 0.26 1.53 -22.89
C VAL A 391 0.18 2.19 -21.51
N ILE A 392 -0.63 3.25 -21.43
CA ILE A 392 -0.95 3.96 -20.18
C ILE A 392 -1.44 2.91 -19.15
N PRO A 393 -0.84 2.83 -17.94
CA PRO A 393 -1.28 1.97 -16.86
C PRO A 393 -2.71 2.36 -16.53
N ALA A 394 -3.62 1.48 -16.92
CA ALA A 394 -5.03 1.62 -16.66
C ALA A 394 -5.25 1.36 -15.17
N LYS A 395 -5.15 2.42 -14.35
CA LYS A 395 -5.89 2.66 -13.08
C LYS A 395 -5.44 3.99 -12.45
N LEU A 396 -6.40 4.82 -12.04
CA LEU A 396 -6.14 6.00 -11.19
C LEU A 396 -5.52 5.60 -9.83
N ASP A 397 -5.65 4.32 -9.45
CA ASP A 397 -5.23 3.76 -8.17
C ASP A 397 -3.70 3.72 -7.99
N ASP A 398 -2.93 3.83 -9.07
CA ASP A 398 -1.46 3.78 -9.05
C ASP A 398 -0.81 5.18 -8.87
N LEU A 399 -1.61 6.25 -8.80
CA LEU A 399 -1.13 7.62 -8.57
C LEU A 399 -1.27 8.03 -7.10
N ALA A 400 -0.36 8.90 -6.63
CA ALA A 400 -0.47 9.47 -5.29
C ALA A 400 -1.79 10.26 -5.13
N PRO A 401 -2.44 10.28 -3.96
CA PRO A 401 -3.75 10.91 -3.77
C PRO A 401 -3.81 12.40 -4.15
N SER A 402 -2.69 13.12 -4.01
CA SER A 402 -2.54 14.51 -4.44
C SER A 402 -2.60 14.66 -5.96
N ASP A 403 -2.00 13.72 -6.68
CA ASP A 403 -1.92 13.72 -8.14
C ASP A 403 -3.25 13.23 -8.74
N VAL A 404 -3.88 12.23 -8.10
CA VAL A 404 -5.26 11.80 -8.41
C VAL A 404 -6.24 12.97 -8.28
N LYS A 405 -6.16 13.71 -7.16
CA LYS A 405 -7.00 14.90 -6.94
C LYS A 405 -6.76 15.97 -8.02
N LYS A 406 -5.51 16.22 -8.39
CA LYS A 406 -5.15 17.20 -9.42
C LYS A 406 -5.65 16.78 -10.81
N VAL A 407 -5.48 15.51 -11.19
CA VAL A 407 -5.99 14.92 -12.43
C VAL A 407 -7.51 15.01 -12.49
N LEU A 408 -8.22 14.59 -11.42
CA LEU A 408 -9.67 14.68 -11.35
C LEU A 408 -10.15 16.12 -11.44
N GLN A 409 -9.50 17.07 -10.75
CA GLN A 409 -9.88 18.47 -10.77
C GLN A 409 -9.68 19.10 -12.17
N MET A 410 -8.63 18.71 -12.89
CA MET A 410 -8.41 19.10 -14.28
C MET A 410 -9.44 18.46 -15.24
N LEU A 411 -9.79 17.20 -15.02
CA LEU A 411 -10.75 16.47 -15.84
C LEU A 411 -12.18 17.01 -15.63
N PHE A 412 -12.57 17.29 -14.39
CA PHE A 412 -13.83 17.97 -14.08
C PHE A 412 -13.88 19.39 -14.64
N GLY A 413 -12.76 20.14 -14.62
CA GLY A 413 -12.68 21.46 -15.25
C GLY A 413 -12.90 21.41 -16.76
N LYS A 414 -12.25 20.46 -17.44
CA LYS A 414 -12.45 20.25 -18.89
C LYS A 414 -13.85 19.76 -19.22
N LEU A 415 -14.43 18.90 -18.37
CA LEU A 415 -15.79 18.40 -18.54
C LEU A 415 -16.82 19.54 -18.39
N HIS A 416 -16.64 20.43 -17.41
CA HIS A 416 -17.46 21.63 -17.29
C HIS A 416 -17.35 22.56 -18.50
N ALA A 417 -16.14 22.75 -19.04
CA ALA A 417 -15.92 23.56 -20.23
C ALA A 417 -16.54 22.94 -21.49
N TYR A 418 -16.46 21.62 -21.65
CA TYR A 418 -17.09 20.88 -22.74
C TYR A 418 -18.62 20.93 -22.64
N GLN A 419 -19.16 20.75 -21.44
CA GLN A 419 -20.60 20.82 -21.19
C GLN A 419 -21.15 22.24 -21.43
N ALA A 420 -20.37 23.29 -21.13
CA ALA A 420 -20.69 24.68 -21.46
C ALA A 420 -20.54 25.03 -22.97
N ALA A 421 -19.89 24.17 -23.76
CA ALA A 421 -19.74 24.36 -25.21
C ALA A 421 -20.76 23.57 -26.04
N ILE A 422 -21.44 22.57 -25.44
CA ILE A 422 -22.49 21.77 -26.06
C ILE A 422 -23.89 22.36 -25.81
N VAL A 423 -24.09 23.05 -24.68
CA VAL A 423 -25.28 23.85 -24.38
C VAL A 423 -25.15 25.21 -25.05
#